data_AF-A0A3D8I4A7-F1
#
_entry.id   AF-A0A3D8I4A7-F1
#
_cell.length_a   1.000
_cell.length_b   1.000
_cell.length_c   1.000
_cell.angle_alpha   90.00
_cell.angle_beta   90.00
_cell.angle_gamma   90.00
#
_symmetry.space_group_name_H-M   'P 1'
#
loop_
_entity.id
_entity.type
_entity.pdbx_description
1 polymer ?
#
loop_
_entity_poly.entity_id
_entity_poly.type
_entity_poly.pdbx_seq_one_letter_code
_entity_poly.pdbx_strand_id
1 'polypeptide(L)'
;MKMSYSILSIIGILVVVVMFSGCGFRYFDPQYYEFKGLAEKESGFYIVEAEFFDEFQQENFKNLSNGYRVKSEEITDMTIINSRICEYRFSMLYFIDSSNKKHIISYYRVFRYKEHGLWLRGDEGRGFWWQNTQNIDHTSWNNVFYYNKENGSFIKGEW
;
A
#
# COMPACT_ATOMS: atom_id res chain seq x y z
N MET A 1 -44.65 18.25 -22.80
CA MET A 1 -43.46 18.98 -22.27
C MET A 1 -43.34 18.87 -20.74
N LYS A 2 -43.37 17.67 -20.13
CA LYS A 2 -43.18 17.51 -18.67
C LYS A 2 -42.14 16.45 -18.31
N MET A 3 -42.08 15.36 -19.08
CA MET A 3 -41.09 14.30 -18.91
C MET A 3 -39.64 14.76 -19.11
N SER A 4 -39.40 15.66 -20.07
CA SER A 4 -38.07 16.20 -20.37
C SER A 4 -37.47 17.01 -19.21
N TYR A 5 -38.29 17.82 -18.53
CA TYR A 5 -37.84 18.62 -17.38
C TYR A 5 -37.56 17.76 -16.15
N SER A 6 -38.35 16.71 -15.93
CA SER A 6 -38.10 15.74 -14.85
C SER A 6 -36.79 14.96 -15.08
N ILE A 7 -36.52 14.52 -16.32
CA ILE A 7 -35.27 13.84 -16.68
C ILE A 7 -34.07 14.78 -16.51
N LEU A 8 -34.15 16.02 -17.01
CA LEU A 8 -33.08 17.01 -16.85
C LEU A 8 -32.83 17.36 -15.38
N SER A 9 -33.87 17.42 -14.56
CA SER A 9 -33.75 17.65 -13.11
C SER A 9 -33.04 16.48 -12.40
N ILE A 10 -33.36 15.23 -12.75
CA ILE A 10 -32.69 14.05 -12.21
C ILE A 10 -31.22 14.00 -12.63
N ILE A 11 -30.92 14.29 -13.90
CA ILE A 11 -29.53 14.38 -14.39
C ILE A 11 -28.79 15.51 -13.67
N GLY A 12 -29.42 16.67 -13.49
CA GLY A 12 -28.85 17.79 -12.75
C GLY A 12 -28.49 17.43 -11.31
N ILE A 13 -29.40 16.75 -10.59
CA ILE A 13 -29.17 16.27 -9.23
C ILE A 13 -28.03 15.24 -9.21
N LEU A 14 -27.99 14.29 -10.15
CA LEU A 14 -26.91 13.31 -10.25
C LEU A 14 -25.56 13.96 -10.51
N VAL A 15 -25.50 14.97 -11.40
CA VAL A 15 -24.28 15.74 -11.66
C VAL A 15 -23.83 16.48 -10.40
N VAL A 16 -24.74 17.15 -9.69
CA VAL A 16 -24.44 17.84 -8.43
C VAL A 16 -23.93 16.85 -7.38
N VAL A 17 -24.61 15.72 -7.19
CA VAL A 17 -24.18 14.68 -6.24
C VAL A 17 -22.80 14.15 -6.60
N VAL A 18 -22.54 13.80 -7.86
CA VAL A 18 -21.23 13.34 -8.35
C VAL A 18 -20.13 14.39 -8.14
N MET A 19 -20.45 15.67 -8.34
CA MET A 19 -19.52 16.77 -8.14
C MET A 19 -19.20 17.01 -6.65
N PHE A 20 -20.16 16.87 -5.74
CA PHE A 20 -19.95 17.16 -4.31
C PHE A 20 -19.52 15.95 -3.46
N SER A 21 -19.88 14.71 -3.82
CA SER A 21 -19.47 13.51 -3.06
C SER A 21 -18.16 12.89 -3.57
N GLY A 22 -17.73 13.29 -4.76
CA GLY A 22 -16.57 12.73 -5.45
C GLY A 22 -16.87 11.37 -6.07
N CYS A 23 -16.47 11.17 -7.32
CA CYS A 23 -16.69 9.92 -8.06
C CYS A 23 -15.35 9.34 -8.51
N GLY A 24 -15.01 8.17 -7.96
CA GLY A 24 -13.89 7.36 -8.40
C GLY A 24 -14.32 6.36 -9.47
N PHE A 25 -13.54 6.24 -10.54
CA PHE A 25 -13.84 5.32 -11.64
C PHE A 25 -13.21 3.93 -11.45
N ARG A 26 -12.66 3.61 -10.28
CA ARG A 26 -11.95 2.34 -10.04
C ARG A 26 -12.73 1.08 -10.39
N TYR A 27 -14.03 1.04 -10.13
CA TYR A 27 -14.86 -0.15 -10.39
C TYR A 27 -15.07 -0.42 -11.89
N PHE A 28 -14.75 0.56 -12.75
CA PHE A 28 -14.77 0.42 -14.21
C PHE A 28 -13.35 0.33 -14.81
N ASP A 29 -12.29 0.39 -13.99
CA ASP A 29 -10.90 0.32 -14.43
C ASP A 29 -10.37 -1.11 -14.24
N PRO A 30 -10.04 -1.85 -15.31
CA PRO A 30 -9.43 -3.18 -15.20
C PRO A 30 -8.16 -3.21 -14.35
N GLN A 31 -7.37 -2.13 -14.35
CA GLN A 31 -6.12 -2.05 -13.57
C GLN A 31 -6.39 -2.03 -12.06
N TYR A 32 -7.58 -1.63 -11.62
CA TYR A 32 -7.96 -1.72 -10.21
C TYR A 32 -8.06 -3.18 -9.74
N TYR A 33 -8.56 -4.08 -10.59
CA TYR A 33 -8.68 -5.50 -10.27
C TYR A 33 -7.33 -6.22 -10.33
N GLU A 34 -6.45 -5.83 -11.26
CA GLU A 34 -5.06 -6.28 -11.27
C GLU A 34 -4.33 -5.87 -9.98
N PHE A 35 -4.47 -4.60 -9.58
CA PHE A 35 -3.96 -4.10 -8.31
C PHE A 35 -4.48 -4.90 -7.11
N LYS A 36 -5.80 -5.13 -7.02
CA LYS A 36 -6.42 -5.89 -5.94
C LYS A 36 -5.87 -7.32 -5.88
N GLY A 37 -5.76 -7.97 -7.04
CA GLY A 37 -5.23 -9.34 -7.16
C GLY A 37 -3.76 -9.44 -6.77
N LEU A 38 -2.93 -8.47 -7.18
CA LEU A 38 -1.53 -8.38 -6.74
C LEU A 38 -1.47 -8.20 -5.23
N ALA A 39 -2.22 -7.24 -4.69
CA ALA A 39 -2.17 -6.97 -3.26
C ALA A 39 -2.67 -8.18 -2.44
N GLU A 40 -3.78 -8.83 -2.80
CA GLU A 40 -4.27 -10.02 -2.08
C GLU A 40 -3.28 -11.20 -2.09
N LYS A 41 -2.49 -11.35 -3.17
CA LYS A 41 -1.57 -12.48 -3.33
C LYS A 41 -0.16 -12.22 -2.81
N GLU A 42 0.33 -11.00 -2.98
CA GLU A 42 1.75 -10.64 -2.87
C GLU A 42 2.00 -9.55 -1.82
N SER A 43 1.00 -8.82 -1.37
CA SER A 43 1.21 -7.85 -0.28
C SER A 43 1.13 -8.53 1.07
N GLY A 44 1.75 -7.92 2.07
CA GLY A 44 1.77 -8.43 3.43
C GLY A 44 3.11 -8.26 4.09
N PHE A 45 3.37 -9.06 5.11
CA PHE A 45 4.57 -8.98 5.92
C PHE A 45 5.62 -10.00 5.47
N TYR A 46 6.81 -9.53 5.16
CA TYR A 46 7.91 -10.33 4.64
C TYR A 46 8.99 -10.45 5.72
N ILE A 47 9.32 -11.68 6.09
CA ILE A 47 10.37 -12.05 7.04
C ILE A 47 11.53 -12.63 6.25
N VAL A 48 12.66 -11.92 6.26
CA VAL A 48 13.87 -12.28 5.50
C VAL A 48 14.82 -13.12 6.35
N GLU A 49 15.01 -12.72 7.61
CA GLU A 49 15.85 -13.43 8.57
C GLU A 49 15.01 -13.83 9.78
N ALA A 50 14.35 -15.00 9.69
CA ALA A 50 13.40 -15.49 10.68
C ALA A 50 13.98 -15.61 12.10
N GLU A 51 15.22 -16.10 12.21
CA GLU A 51 15.95 -16.25 13.47
C GLU A 51 16.03 -14.92 14.26
N PHE A 52 16.38 -13.82 13.58
CA PHE A 52 16.44 -12.50 14.21
C PHE A 52 15.06 -11.87 14.42
N PHE A 53 14.07 -12.24 13.60
CA PHE A 53 12.71 -11.77 13.79
C PHE A 53 12.06 -12.38 15.04
N ASP A 54 12.22 -13.68 15.23
CA ASP A 54 11.69 -14.40 16.40
C ASP A 54 12.35 -13.88 17.68
N GLU A 55 13.67 -13.66 17.66
CA GLU A 55 14.40 -13.02 18.74
C GLU A 55 13.87 -11.61 19.07
N PHE A 56 13.68 -10.78 18.04
CA PHE A 56 13.14 -9.42 18.21
C PHE A 56 11.73 -9.43 18.83
N GLN A 57 10.87 -10.40 18.47
CA GLN A 57 9.52 -10.53 19.01
C GLN A 57 9.49 -10.96 20.48
N GLN A 58 10.38 -11.89 20.88
CA GLN A 58 10.41 -12.41 22.25
C GLN A 58 10.90 -11.39 23.28
N GLU A 59 11.85 -10.55 22.87
CA GLU A 59 12.65 -9.77 23.80
C GLU A 59 12.15 -8.32 23.98
N ASN A 60 11.19 -7.81 23.19
CA ASN A 60 10.79 -6.37 23.21
C ASN A 60 11.97 -5.38 23.03
N PHE A 61 13.18 -5.86 22.72
CA PHE A 61 14.41 -5.08 22.79
C PHE A 61 14.85 -4.61 21.41
N LYS A 62 15.34 -3.38 21.37
CA LYS A 62 16.01 -2.79 20.19
C LYS A 62 17.33 -3.48 19.86
N ASN A 63 17.78 -4.47 20.63
CA ASN A 63 19.08 -5.11 20.49
C ASN A 63 18.89 -6.64 20.42
N LEU A 64 19.65 -7.27 19.55
CA LEU A 64 19.77 -8.72 19.40
C LEU A 64 20.83 -9.25 20.39
N SER A 65 20.78 -10.55 20.71
CA SER A 65 21.72 -11.27 21.59
C SER A 65 23.17 -11.24 21.08
N ASN A 66 23.34 -11.11 19.76
CA ASN A 66 24.63 -10.90 19.12
C ASN A 66 25.19 -9.47 19.32
N GLY A 67 24.47 -8.60 20.05
CA GLY A 67 24.87 -7.25 20.38
C GLY A 67 24.50 -6.20 19.33
N TYR A 68 23.95 -6.60 18.18
CA TYR A 68 23.54 -5.64 17.15
C TYR A 68 22.22 -4.96 17.48
N ARG A 69 22.16 -3.65 17.22
CA ARG A 69 20.96 -2.85 17.40
C ARG A 69 20.07 -2.89 16.17
N VAL A 70 18.85 -3.34 16.34
CA VAL A 70 17.77 -3.26 15.35
C VAL A 70 17.34 -1.80 15.19
N LYS A 71 17.20 -1.40 13.92
CA LYS A 71 16.72 -0.10 13.48
C LYS A 71 15.49 -0.31 12.61
N SER A 72 14.62 0.69 12.60
CA SER A 72 13.51 0.78 11.65
C SER A 72 13.78 1.91 10.65
N GLU A 73 13.33 1.71 9.42
CA GLU A 73 13.35 2.73 8.38
C GLU A 73 12.08 2.65 7.55
N GLU A 74 11.45 3.79 7.32
CA GLU A 74 10.42 3.94 6.31
C GLU A 74 11.11 4.13 4.97
N ILE A 75 11.45 3.01 4.34
CA ILE A 75 11.78 3.04 2.91
C ILE A 75 10.46 3.33 2.18
N THR A 76 10.51 4.18 1.16
CA THR A 76 9.37 4.40 0.26
C THR A 76 9.82 4.35 -1.20
N ASP A 77 10.93 3.66 -1.46
CA ASP A 77 11.39 3.39 -2.82
C ASP A 77 10.31 2.58 -3.55
N MET A 78 9.78 3.19 -4.60
CA MET A 78 8.69 2.62 -5.39
C MET A 78 9.24 1.92 -6.62
N THR A 79 8.90 0.65 -6.79
CA THR A 79 9.08 -0.05 -8.06
C THR A 79 7.82 0.15 -8.90
N ILE A 80 7.97 0.79 -10.06
CA ILE A 80 6.86 1.00 -10.99
C ILE A 80 6.58 -0.33 -11.71
N ILE A 81 5.36 -0.87 -11.53
CA ILE A 81 4.91 -2.07 -12.23
C ILE A 81 4.32 -1.65 -13.58
N ASN A 82 3.48 -0.61 -13.57
CA ASN A 82 2.94 0.02 -14.76
C ASN A 82 2.55 1.49 -14.47
N SER A 83 1.93 2.16 -15.44
CA SER A 83 1.54 3.58 -15.31
C SER A 83 0.57 3.91 -14.17
N ARG A 84 -0.08 2.91 -13.58
CA ARG A 84 -1.12 3.03 -12.55
C ARG A 84 -0.77 2.32 -11.25
N ILE A 85 0.11 1.33 -11.29
CA ILE A 85 0.43 0.48 -10.15
C ILE A 85 1.92 0.57 -9.86
N CYS A 86 2.26 0.81 -8.60
CA CYS A 86 3.61 0.59 -8.09
C CYS A 86 3.56 -0.24 -6.80
N GLU A 87 4.69 -0.86 -6.49
CA GLU A 87 4.91 -1.47 -5.19
C GLU A 87 5.95 -0.65 -4.42
N TYR A 88 5.89 -0.72 -3.11
CA TYR A 88 6.94 -0.20 -2.24
C TYR A 88 7.04 -1.04 -0.98
N ARG A 89 8.20 -0.97 -0.34
CA ARG A 89 8.42 -1.56 0.99
C ARG A 89 8.08 -0.52 2.04
N PHE A 90 7.59 -0.91 3.20
CA PHE A 90 7.27 -0.01 4.31
C PHE A 90 7.71 -0.63 5.64
N SER A 91 8.05 0.23 6.63
CA SER A 91 8.41 -0.17 7.99
C SER A 91 9.43 -1.33 8.04
N MET A 92 10.57 -1.14 7.36
CA MET A 92 11.59 -2.17 7.29
C MET A 92 12.42 -2.21 8.58
N LEU A 93 12.58 -3.41 9.14
CA LEU A 93 13.46 -3.70 10.27
C LEU A 93 14.80 -4.24 9.76
N TYR A 94 15.90 -3.73 10.30
CA TYR A 94 17.24 -4.14 9.88
C TYR A 94 18.27 -3.91 10.98
N PHE A 95 19.44 -4.52 10.84
CA PHE A 95 20.63 -4.17 11.61
C PHE A 95 21.84 -3.99 10.67
N ILE A 96 22.92 -3.44 11.20
CA ILE A 96 24.19 -3.29 10.49
C ILE A 96 25.24 -4.08 11.26
N ASP A 97 25.94 -4.97 10.57
CA ASP A 97 26.99 -5.80 11.17
C ASP A 97 28.31 -5.03 11.37
N SER A 98 29.30 -5.69 11.97
CA SER A 98 30.65 -5.12 12.16
C SER A 98 31.40 -4.83 10.85
N SER A 99 30.97 -5.43 9.73
CA SER A 99 31.50 -5.18 8.38
C SER A 99 30.75 -4.06 7.65
N ASN A 100 29.85 -3.34 8.34
CA ASN A 100 29.00 -2.29 7.81
C ASN A 100 28.01 -2.78 6.72
N LYS A 101 27.66 -4.06 6.73
CA LYS A 101 26.65 -4.65 5.85
C LYS A 101 25.27 -4.55 6.50
N LYS A 102 24.28 -4.11 5.71
CA LYS A 102 22.88 -4.02 6.12
C LYS A 102 22.19 -5.38 5.99
N HIS A 103 21.64 -5.87 7.09
CA HIS A 103 20.86 -7.10 7.17
C HIS A 103 19.39 -6.77 7.42
N ILE A 104 18.54 -7.09 6.44
CA ILE A 104 17.10 -6.85 6.54
C ILE A 104 16.49 -8.01 7.31
N ILE A 105 15.78 -7.71 8.40
CA ILE A 105 15.06 -8.70 9.20
C ILE A 105 13.68 -8.91 8.60
N SER A 106 12.94 -7.83 8.39
CA SER A 106 11.57 -7.88 7.86
C SER A 106 11.11 -6.55 7.26
N TYR A 107 10.02 -6.57 6.50
CA TYR A 107 9.36 -5.39 5.96
C TYR A 107 7.92 -5.69 5.54
N TYR A 108 7.10 -4.66 5.34
CA TYR A 108 5.82 -4.78 4.66
C TYR A 108 5.98 -4.51 3.17
N ARG A 109 5.39 -5.35 2.32
CA ARG A 109 5.22 -5.06 0.90
C ARG A 109 3.82 -4.50 0.68
N VAL A 110 3.73 -3.31 0.09
CA VAL A 110 2.47 -2.60 -0.15
C VAL A 110 2.38 -2.26 -1.63
N PHE A 111 1.16 -2.34 -2.18
CA PHE A 111 0.89 -1.88 -3.53
C PHE A 111 0.11 -0.58 -3.48
N ARG A 112 0.38 0.30 -4.44
CA ARG A 112 -0.31 1.56 -4.64
C ARG A 112 -0.92 1.58 -6.02
N TYR A 113 -2.20 1.95 -6.07
CA TYR A 113 -2.95 2.19 -7.30
C TYR A 113 -3.29 3.66 -7.42
N LYS A 114 -2.89 4.27 -8.53
CA LYS A 114 -3.33 5.61 -8.93
C LYS A 114 -4.73 5.48 -9.48
N GLU A 115 -5.73 6.01 -8.81
CA GLU A 115 -7.12 6.06 -9.25
C GLU A 115 -7.39 7.34 -10.05
N HIS A 116 -8.23 7.24 -11.08
CA HIS A 116 -8.80 8.40 -11.77
C HIS A 116 -10.23 8.62 -11.32
N GLY A 117 -10.61 9.88 -11.14
CA GLY A 117 -11.92 10.27 -10.67
C GLY A 117 -12.07 11.77 -10.68
N LEU A 118 -13.12 12.27 -10.04
CA LEU A 118 -13.35 13.68 -9.81
C LEU A 118 -13.70 13.85 -8.33
N TRP A 119 -12.85 14.55 -7.58
CA TRP A 119 -13.08 14.83 -6.16
C TRP A 119 -12.98 16.32 -5.91
N LEU A 120 -13.99 16.88 -5.24
CA LEU A 120 -13.91 18.24 -4.71
C LEU A 120 -13.15 18.19 -3.38
N ARG A 121 -11.98 18.84 -3.34
CA ARG A 121 -11.21 19.03 -2.12
C ARG A 121 -11.36 20.47 -1.66
N GLY A 122 -11.17 20.70 -0.37
CA GLY A 122 -11.18 22.04 0.20
C GLY A 122 -10.33 22.07 1.47
N ASP A 123 -9.77 23.24 1.73
CA ASP A 123 -9.06 23.58 2.96
C ASP A 123 -9.56 24.96 3.40
N GLU A 124 -9.82 25.12 4.70
CA GLU A 124 -10.54 26.26 5.29
C GLU A 124 -9.84 27.62 5.00
N GLY A 125 -8.55 27.60 4.65
CA GLY A 125 -7.78 28.79 4.26
C GLY A 125 -7.44 28.91 2.76
N ARG A 126 -7.72 27.91 1.92
CA ARG A 126 -7.32 27.87 0.49
C ARG A 126 -8.48 27.73 -0.49
N GLY A 127 -9.71 27.55 0.02
CA GLY A 127 -10.89 27.36 -0.81
C GLY A 127 -10.97 25.95 -1.40
N PHE A 128 -11.80 25.79 -2.44
CA PHE A 128 -12.06 24.49 -3.07
C PHE A 128 -11.29 24.30 -4.38
N TRP A 129 -10.85 23.08 -4.66
CA TRP A 129 -10.25 22.71 -5.94
C TRP A 129 -10.63 21.29 -6.36
N TRP A 130 -10.56 21.03 -7.67
CA TRP A 130 -10.78 19.71 -8.24
C TRP A 130 -9.49 18.88 -8.22
N GLN A 131 -9.62 17.64 -7.76
CA GLN A 131 -8.58 16.63 -7.86
C GLN A 131 -9.07 15.51 -8.77
N ASN A 132 -8.25 15.14 -9.77
CA ASN A 132 -8.63 14.16 -10.79
C ASN A 132 -7.90 12.81 -10.65
N THR A 133 -7.00 12.73 -9.66
CA THR A 133 -6.23 11.53 -9.33
C THR A 133 -6.02 11.42 -7.83
N GLN A 134 -6.13 10.22 -7.28
CA GLN A 134 -5.72 9.91 -5.91
C GLN A 134 -4.98 8.57 -5.86
N ASN A 135 -4.19 8.35 -4.82
CA ASN A 135 -3.51 7.07 -4.61
C ASN A 135 -4.28 6.24 -3.59
N ILE A 136 -4.43 4.95 -3.86
CA ILE A 136 -4.99 3.96 -2.94
C ILE A 136 -3.87 2.96 -2.63
N ASP A 137 -3.57 2.82 -1.35
CA ASP A 137 -2.62 1.81 -0.88
C ASP A 137 -3.39 0.58 -0.37
N HIS A 138 -2.88 -0.60 -0.66
CA HIS A 138 -3.43 -1.85 -0.13
C HIS A 138 -2.32 -2.79 0.31
N THR A 139 -2.51 -3.36 1.50
CA THR A 139 -1.71 -4.46 2.03
C THR A 139 -2.62 -5.46 2.73
N SER A 140 -2.36 -6.74 2.53
CA SER A 140 -3.05 -7.84 3.18
C SER A 140 -2.30 -8.18 4.46
N TRP A 141 -2.78 -7.66 5.59
CA TRP A 141 -2.18 -7.86 6.91
C TRP A 141 -2.17 -9.32 7.37
N ASN A 142 -2.99 -10.18 6.76
CA ASN A 142 -3.06 -11.61 7.06
C ASN A 142 -1.99 -12.42 6.32
N ASN A 143 -1.36 -11.85 5.29
CA ASN A 143 -0.32 -12.53 4.54
C ASN A 143 1.02 -12.37 5.23
N VAL A 144 1.68 -13.49 5.54
CA VAL A 144 3.10 -13.51 5.94
C VAL A 144 3.88 -14.35 4.96
N PHE A 145 5.09 -13.89 4.65
CA PHE A 145 6.01 -14.57 3.75
C PHE A 145 7.34 -14.78 4.43
N TYR A 146 7.83 -16.00 4.39
CA TYR A 146 9.14 -16.37 4.93
C TYR A 146 10.13 -16.58 3.79
N TYR A 147 11.31 -15.97 3.91
CA TYR A 147 12.37 -16.18 2.95
C TYR A 147 12.98 -17.56 3.13
N ASN A 148 12.95 -18.36 2.06
CA ASN A 148 13.63 -19.65 2.01
C ASN A 148 15.02 -19.47 1.41
N LYS A 149 16.04 -19.68 2.26
CA LYS A 149 17.46 -19.54 1.90
C LYS A 149 17.93 -20.59 0.88
N GLU A 150 17.28 -21.75 0.78
CA GLU A 150 17.69 -22.86 -0.09
C GLU A 150 17.38 -22.59 -1.57
N ASN A 151 16.23 -21.98 -1.84
CA ASN A 151 15.76 -21.70 -3.21
C ASN A 151 15.70 -20.21 -3.56
N GLY A 152 16.02 -19.33 -2.60
CA GLY A 152 16.04 -17.87 -2.80
C GLY A 152 14.67 -17.25 -3.04
N SER A 153 13.59 -17.89 -2.59
CA SER A 153 12.22 -17.43 -2.82
C SER A 153 11.44 -17.25 -1.51
N PHE A 154 10.34 -16.48 -1.59
CA PHE A 154 9.44 -16.28 -0.47
C PHE A 154 8.30 -17.29 -0.52
N ILE A 155 8.03 -17.92 0.62
CA ILE A 155 6.94 -18.88 0.78
C ILE A 155 5.90 -18.24 1.69
N LYS A 156 4.64 -18.25 1.24
CA LYS A 156 3.53 -17.78 2.06
C LYS A 156 3.34 -18.72 3.24
N GLY A 157 3.45 -18.19 4.46
CA GLY A 157 3.15 -18.89 5.69
C GLY A 157 1.68 -18.79 6.04
N GLU A 158 1.23 -19.72 6.87
CA GLU A 158 -0.02 -19.61 7.63
C GLU A 158 0.34 -19.13 9.05
N TRP A 159 -0.46 -18.24 9.61
CA TRP A 159 -0.37 -17.87 11.02
C TRP A 159 -0.98 -18.95 11.90
#